data_AF-A0A832WRE2-F1
#
_entry.id   AF-A0A832WRE2-F1
#
_cell.length_a   1.000
_cell.length_b   1.000
_cell.length_c   1.000
_cell.angle_alpha   90.00
_cell.angle_beta   90.00
_cell.angle_gamma   90.00
#
_symmetry.space_group_name_H-M   'P 1'
#
loop_
_entity.id
_entity.type
_entity.pdbx_description
1 polymer ?
#
loop_
_entity_poly.entity_id
_entity_poly.type
_entity_poly.pdbx_seq_one_letter_code
_entity_poly.pdbx_strand_id
1 'polypeptide(L)'
;MAEGPLEIEDLPGVGPSTADKLREAGYLSVESIATASPAELSEVSEISESTAKKIIKAAREIADVGGFKTGRDIFEARKDVKKLSFRVPELDTLLGGGMETQAITEMYGEFGSGKSQ
;
A
#
# COMPACT_ATOMS: atom_id res chain seq x y z
N MET A 1 -19.60 10.92 -7.37
CA MET A 1 -20.15 9.66 -6.84
C MET A 1 -19.01 9.04 -6.06
N ALA A 2 -19.17 8.79 -4.76
CA ALA A 2 -18.14 8.12 -3.99
C ALA A 2 -18.11 6.66 -4.48
N GLU A 3 -17.13 6.31 -5.31
CA GLU A 3 -16.80 4.92 -5.53
C GLU A 3 -16.36 4.34 -4.18
N GLY A 4 -16.90 3.19 -3.82
CA GLY A 4 -16.45 2.45 -2.64
C GLY A 4 -14.96 2.09 -2.77
N PRO A 5 -14.34 1.55 -1.71
CA PRO A 5 -13.02 0.97 -1.85
C PRO A 5 -13.03 -0.05 -2.99
N LEU A 6 -12.01 0.00 -3.85
CA LEU A 6 -11.83 -0.93 -4.96
C LEU A 6 -11.68 -2.35 -4.40
N GLU A 7 -12.54 -3.25 -4.86
CA GLU A 7 -12.51 -4.65 -4.44
C GLU A 7 -11.65 -5.47 -5.40
N ILE A 8 -11.14 -6.61 -4.93
CA ILE A 8 -10.29 -7.50 -5.71
C ILE A 8 -11.05 -8.08 -6.92
N GLU A 9 -12.36 -8.25 -6.78
CA GLU A 9 -13.29 -8.72 -7.82
C GLU A 9 -13.51 -7.69 -8.93
N ASP A 10 -13.18 -6.41 -8.72
CA ASP A 10 -13.26 -5.40 -9.77
C ASP A 10 -12.13 -5.58 -10.80
N LEU A 11 -11.14 -6.42 -10.51
CA LEU A 11 -10.06 -6.73 -11.43
C LEU A 11 -10.50 -7.67 -12.56
N PRO A 12 -10.24 -7.30 -13.83
CA PRO A 12 -10.59 -8.14 -14.96
C PRO A 12 -9.84 -9.47 -14.90
N GLY A 13 -10.58 -10.58 -14.91
CA GLY A 13 -10.05 -11.93 -14.80
C GLY A 13 -10.00 -12.47 -13.37
N VAL A 14 -10.52 -11.73 -12.39
CA VAL A 14 -10.71 -12.21 -11.02
C VAL A 14 -12.20 -12.52 -10.79
N GLY A 15 -12.52 -13.80 -10.62
CA GLY A 15 -13.83 -14.25 -10.17
C GLY A 15 -13.86 -14.51 -8.66
N PRO A 16 -15.05 -14.77 -8.07
CA PRO A 16 -15.20 -14.97 -6.63
C PRO A 16 -14.24 -16.03 -6.05
N SER A 17 -14.10 -17.18 -6.72
CA SER A 17 -13.19 -18.25 -6.28
C SER A 17 -11.72 -17.87 -6.31
N THR A 18 -11.31 -17.03 -7.27
CA THR A 18 -9.94 -16.52 -7.35
C THR A 18 -9.72 -15.46 -6.28
N ALA A 19 -10.70 -14.59 -6.04
CA ALA A 19 -10.65 -13.59 -4.99
C ALA A 19 -10.52 -14.22 -3.60
N ASP A 20 -11.27 -15.30 -3.32
CA ASP A 20 -11.15 -16.04 -2.05
C ASP A 20 -9.74 -16.58 -1.83
N LYS A 21 -9.15 -17.24 -2.83
CA LYS A 21 -7.76 -17.73 -2.76
C LYS A 21 -6.74 -16.61 -2.55
N LEU A 22 -6.93 -15.48 -3.24
CA LEU A 22 -6.07 -14.31 -3.07
C LEU A 22 -6.14 -13.77 -1.64
N ARG A 23 -7.35 -13.66 -1.07
CA ARG A 23 -7.54 -13.23 0.32
C ARG A 23 -6.93 -14.22 1.32
N GLU A 24 -7.11 -15.51 1.12
CA GLU A 24 -6.48 -16.56 1.93
C GLU A 24 -4.95 -16.49 1.91
N ALA A 25 -4.38 -16.10 0.77
CA ALA A 25 -2.95 -15.86 0.60
C ALA A 25 -2.46 -14.50 1.13
N GLY A 26 -3.33 -13.67 1.72
CA GLY A 26 -2.99 -12.37 2.30
C GLY A 26 -3.07 -11.19 1.33
N TYR A 27 -3.55 -11.40 0.11
CA TYR A 27 -3.85 -10.33 -0.84
C TYR A 27 -5.21 -9.73 -0.52
N LEU A 28 -5.23 -8.67 0.28
CA LEU A 28 -6.45 -8.04 0.78
C LEU A 28 -6.83 -6.74 0.05
N SER A 29 -6.03 -6.29 -0.92
CA SER A 29 -6.30 -5.07 -1.67
C SER A 29 -5.77 -5.14 -3.11
N VAL A 30 -6.22 -4.23 -3.96
CA VAL A 30 -5.73 -4.13 -5.35
C VAL A 30 -4.25 -3.75 -5.38
N GLU A 31 -3.78 -2.93 -4.44
CA GLU A 31 -2.38 -2.52 -4.33
C GLU A 31 -1.45 -3.69 -4.02
N SER A 32 -1.87 -4.61 -3.14
CA SER A 32 -1.04 -5.78 -2.81
C SER A 32 -0.85 -6.67 -4.05
N ILE A 33 -1.89 -6.83 -4.87
CA ILE A 33 -1.83 -7.52 -6.16
C ILE A 33 -0.94 -6.76 -7.16
N ALA A 34 -1.05 -5.43 -7.23
CA ALA A 34 -0.26 -4.59 -8.14
C ALA A 34 1.27 -4.71 -7.89
N THR A 35 1.66 -4.96 -6.64
CA THR A 35 3.05 -5.15 -6.21
C THR A 35 3.55 -6.59 -6.24
N ALA A 36 2.66 -7.56 -6.49
CA ALA A 36 3.00 -8.99 -6.53
C ALA A 36 3.84 -9.36 -7.76
N SER A 37 4.57 -10.48 -7.66
CA SER A 37 5.19 -11.10 -8.83
C SER A 37 4.21 -12.01 -9.56
N PRO A 38 4.27 -12.12 -10.91
CA PRO A 38 3.39 -13.03 -11.65
C PRO A 38 3.51 -14.50 -11.26
N ALA A 39 4.71 -14.95 -10.87
CA ALA A 39 4.96 -16.31 -10.45
C ALA A 39 4.26 -16.62 -9.12
N GLU A 40 4.44 -15.76 -8.13
CA GLU A 40 3.80 -15.88 -6.82
C GLU A 40 2.27 -15.83 -6.94
N LEU A 41 1.74 -14.85 -7.67
CA LEU A 41 0.29 -14.70 -7.83
C LEU A 41 -0.32 -15.91 -8.57
N SER A 42 0.40 -16.46 -9.55
CA SER A 42 -0.01 -17.66 -10.29
C SER A 42 -0.09 -18.90 -9.39
N GLU A 43 0.90 -19.08 -8.51
CA GLU A 43 0.98 -20.20 -7.57
C GLU A 43 -0.16 -20.15 -6.54
N VAL A 44 -0.35 -19.02 -5.86
CA VAL A 44 -1.32 -18.89 -4.76
C VAL A 44 -2.78 -18.90 -5.22
N SER A 45 -3.06 -18.44 -6.44
CA SER A 45 -4.43 -18.36 -6.97
C SER A 45 -4.78 -19.46 -7.97
N GLU A 46 -3.84 -20.37 -8.24
CA GLU A 46 -3.95 -21.49 -9.18
C GLU A 46 -4.39 -21.06 -10.60
N ILE A 47 -3.95 -19.87 -11.01
CA ILE A 47 -4.17 -19.35 -12.37
C ILE A 47 -2.89 -19.49 -13.18
N SER A 48 -3.00 -19.39 -14.51
CA SER A 48 -1.80 -19.34 -15.36
C SER A 48 -0.99 -18.06 -15.11
N GLU A 49 0.34 -18.13 -15.24
CA GLU A 49 1.22 -16.96 -15.13
C GLU A 49 0.85 -15.87 -16.16
N SER A 50 0.32 -16.26 -17.32
CA SER A 50 -0.18 -15.32 -18.32
C SER A 50 -1.42 -14.54 -17.86
N THR A 51 -2.30 -15.18 -17.09
CA THR A 51 -3.47 -14.55 -16.46
C THR A 51 -3.02 -13.65 -15.31
N ALA A 52 -2.11 -14.13 -14.47
CA ALA A 52 -1.52 -13.36 -13.39
C ALA A 52 -0.89 -12.05 -13.89
N LYS A 53 -0.13 -12.09 -15.00
CA LYS A 53 0.44 -10.87 -15.64
C LYS A 53 -0.64 -9.87 -16.04
N LYS A 54 -1.78 -10.33 -16.57
CA LYS A 54 -2.89 -9.46 -16.96
C LYS A 54 -3.58 -8.83 -15.75
N ILE A 55 -3.82 -9.61 -14.70
CA ILE A 55 -4.42 -9.13 -13.45
C ILE A 55 -3.51 -8.09 -12.79
N ILE A 56 -2.20 -8.38 -12.65
CA ILE A 56 -1.23 -7.44 -12.08
C ILE A 56 -1.18 -6.15 -12.89
N LYS A 57 -1.21 -6.25 -14.22
CA LYS A 57 -1.22 -5.07 -15.09
C LYS A 57 -2.48 -4.22 -14.85
N ALA A 58 -3.65 -4.84 -14.81
CA ALA A 58 -4.90 -4.14 -14.53
C ALA A 58 -4.90 -3.51 -13.13
N ALA A 59 -4.39 -4.23 -12.13
CA ALA A 59 -4.26 -3.73 -10.77
C ALA A 59 -3.35 -2.49 -10.70
N ARG A 60 -2.23 -2.49 -11.44
CA ARG A 60 -1.35 -1.32 -11.54
C ARG A 60 -2.02 -0.11 -12.20
N GLU A 61 -2.80 -0.33 -13.25
CA GLU A 61 -3.53 0.73 -13.93
C GLU A 61 -4.60 1.34 -13.02
N ILE A 62 -5.37 0.50 -12.33
CA ILE A 62 -6.46 0.92 -11.43
C ILE A 62 -5.92 1.60 -10.17
N ALA A 63 -4.84 1.07 -9.57
CA ALA A 63 -4.25 1.62 -8.36
C ALA A 63 -3.27 2.79 -8.62
N ASP A 64 -3.11 3.23 -9.88
CA ASP A 64 -2.12 4.25 -10.29
C ASP A 64 -0.69 3.94 -9.79
N VAL A 65 -0.30 2.66 -9.87
CA VAL A 65 0.99 2.14 -9.42
C VAL A 65 1.93 1.98 -10.62
N GLY A 66 3.13 2.57 -10.51
CA GLY A 66 4.22 2.38 -11.47
C GLY A 66 4.17 3.28 -12.71
N GLY A 67 3.20 4.22 -12.77
CA GLY A 67 3.21 5.31 -13.75
C GLY A 67 4.33 6.32 -13.48
N PHE A 68 4.72 7.06 -14.52
CA PHE A 68 5.67 8.17 -14.37
C PHE A 68 4.97 9.39 -13.77
N LYS A 69 5.59 10.01 -12.76
CA LYS A 69 5.13 11.23 -12.11
C LYS A 69 6.25 12.27 -12.11
N THR A 70 5.91 13.54 -12.27
CA THR A 70 6.89 14.63 -12.19
C THR A 70 7.24 14.92 -10.73
N GLY A 71 8.36 15.61 -10.48
CA GLY A 71 8.72 16.05 -9.13
C GLY A 71 7.65 16.93 -8.48
N ARG A 72 6.88 17.70 -9.27
CA ARG A 72 5.76 18.50 -8.79
C ARG A 72 4.60 17.61 -8.33
N ASP A 73 4.25 16.58 -9.10
CA ASP A 73 3.16 15.66 -8.75
C ASP A 73 3.46 14.93 -7.44
N ILE A 74 4.71 14.48 -7.27
CA ILE A 74 5.17 13.85 -6.02
C ILE A 74 5.14 14.85 -4.86
N PHE A 75 5.57 16.09 -5.07
CA PHE A 75 5.55 17.12 -4.03
C PHE A 75 4.13 17.44 -3.57
N GLU A 76 3.18 17.59 -4.50
CA GLU A 76 1.77 17.84 -4.15
C GLU A 76 1.17 16.65 -3.40
N ALA A 77 1.38 15.41 -3.86
CA ALA A 77 0.91 14.21 -3.17
C ALA A 77 1.49 14.08 -1.74
N ARG A 78 2.75 14.49 -1.51
CA ARG A 78 3.37 14.46 -0.18
C ARG A 78 2.72 15.41 0.83
N LYS A 79 2.00 16.45 0.39
CA LYS A 79 1.28 17.35 1.31
C LYS A 79 0.12 16.66 2.02
N ASP A 80 -0.42 15.59 1.43
CA ASP A 80 -1.53 14.81 1.98
C ASP A 80 -1.07 13.72 2.97
N VAL A 81 0.25 13.56 3.16
CA VAL A 81 0.81 12.61 4.13
C VAL A 81 0.38 13.04 5.54
N LYS A 82 -0.43 12.19 6.17
CA LYS A 82 -0.92 12.44 7.53
C LYS A 82 0.21 12.27 8.54
N LYS A 83 0.18 13.09 9.59
CA LYS A 83 1.14 13.03 10.70
C LYS A 83 0.41 12.77 12.01
N LEU A 84 0.93 11.84 12.81
CA LEU A 84 0.44 11.55 14.16
C LEU A 84 1.28 12.33 15.17
N SER A 85 0.63 13.17 15.98
CA SER A 85 1.28 13.94 17.04
C SER A 85 1.76 13.03 18.18
N PHE A 86 2.96 13.28 18.68
CA PHE A 86 3.51 12.70 19.91
C PHE A 86 2.94 13.34 21.17
N ARG A 87 2.13 14.40 21.02
CA ARG A 87 1.62 15.24 22.11
C ARG A 87 2.72 15.88 22.97
N VAL A 88 3.91 16.00 22.39
CA VAL A 88 5.07 16.74 22.91
C VAL A 88 5.40 17.80 21.87
N PRO A 89 5.01 19.08 22.08
CA PRO A 89 5.11 20.13 21.07
C PRO A 89 6.51 20.30 20.46
N GLU A 90 7.54 20.15 21.28
CA GLU A 90 8.94 20.27 20.88
C GLU A 90 9.36 19.12 19.94
N LEU A 91 8.91 17.89 20.22
CA LEU A 91 9.19 16.72 19.40
C LEU A 91 8.41 16.77 18.08
N ASP A 92 7.12 17.16 18.14
CA ASP A 92 6.32 17.34 16.93
C ASP A 92 6.93 18.41 16.03
N THR A 93 7.40 19.52 16.60
CA THR A 93 8.10 20.58 15.85
C THR A 93 9.39 20.07 15.23
N LEU A 94 10.21 19.33 15.99
CA LEU A 94 11.46 18.73 15.50
C LEU A 94 11.21 17.79 14.31
N LEU A 95 10.12 17.04 14.33
CA LEU A 95 9.73 16.11 13.26
C LEU A 95 8.86 16.75 12.17
N GLY A 96 8.65 18.07 12.21
CA GLY A 96 7.88 18.80 11.21
C GLY A 96 6.38 18.44 11.20
N GLY A 97 5.81 18.17 12.37
CA GLY A 97 4.38 17.93 12.59
C GLY A 97 4.02 16.58 13.22
N GLY A 98 5.01 15.75 13.57
CA GLY A 98 4.82 14.43 14.19
C GLY A 98 5.25 13.26 13.30
N MET A 99 4.83 12.05 13.66
CA MET A 99 5.18 10.81 12.95
C MET A 99 4.44 10.69 11.63
N GLU A 100 5.16 10.60 10.51
CA GLU A 100 4.55 10.49 9.18
C GLU A 100 3.94 9.10 8.95
N THR A 101 2.71 9.07 8.42
CA THR A 101 2.15 7.87 7.78
C THR A 101 2.91 7.55 6.48
N GLN A 102 2.78 6.32 5.96
CA GLN A 102 3.49 5.88 4.74
C GLN A 102 5.02 5.90 4.85
N ALA A 103 5.55 5.98 6.06
CA ALA A 103 6.98 5.94 6.36
C ALA A 103 7.23 5.09 7.61
N ILE A 104 8.45 4.57 7.73
CA ILE A 104 8.92 3.92 8.96
C ILE A 104 9.70 4.97 9.75
N THR A 105 9.31 5.20 10.99
CA THR A 105 10.03 6.06 11.93
C THR A 105 10.64 5.18 13.03
N GLU A 106 11.97 5.18 13.14
CA GLU A 106 12.69 4.39 14.14
C GLU A 106 12.99 5.22 15.40
N MET A 107 12.76 4.64 16.58
CA MET A 107 13.19 5.21 17.86
C MET A 107 14.27 4.34 18.52
N TYR A 108 15.45 4.90 18.73
CA TYR A 108 16.61 4.20 19.28
C TYR A 108 17.23 4.95 20.48
N GLY A 109 17.79 4.21 21.45
CA GLY A 109 18.40 4.76 22.67
C GLY A 109 18.54 3.73 23.81
N GLU A 110 19.17 4.11 24.92
CA GLU A 110 19.41 3.24 26.08
C GLU A 110 18.12 2.82 26.83
N PHE A 111 18.22 1.82 27.72
CA PHE A 111 17.09 1.44 28.58
C PHE A 111 16.60 2.65 29.40
N GLY A 112 15.28 2.82 29.48
CA GLY A 112 14.68 3.98 30.18
C GLY A 112 14.63 5.27 29.37
N SER A 113 15.08 5.29 28.11
CA SER A 113 15.06 6.50 27.25
C SER A 113 13.69 6.89 26.69
N GLY A 114 12.60 6.26 27.14
CA GLY A 114 11.23 6.61 26.72
C GLY A 114 10.69 5.95 25.45
N LYS A 115 11.46 5.09 24.74
CA LYS A 115 11.03 4.44 23.47
C LYS A 115 9.70 3.66 23.52
N SER A 116 9.31 3.14 24.69
CA SER A 116 8.13 2.27 24.86
C SER A 116 6.92 2.97 25.49
N GLN A 117 7.06 4.23 25.92
CA GLN A 117 5.96 5.03 26.49
C GLN A 117 5.12 5.63 25.38
#